data_AF-A0AAW8D914-F1
#
_entry.id   AF-A0AAW8D914-F1
#
_cell.length_a   1.000
_cell.length_b   1.000
_cell.length_c   1.000
_cell.angle_alpha   90.00
_cell.angle_beta   90.00
_cell.angle_gamma   90.00
#
_symmetry.space_group_name_H-M   'P 1'
#
loop_
_entity.id
_entity.type
_entity.pdbx_description
1 polymer ?
#
loop_
_entity_poly.entity_id
_entity_poly.type
_entity_poly.pdbx_seq_one_letter_code
_entity_poly.pdbx_strand_id
1 'polypeptide(L)'
;MKYPLLVAALLIAGCAAIVPTAKQHFDLQAHRGGRGLAPENTLAAFSNAIDLGVTTLELDIGLTADNVVVISHDTALNPDHTRDANGNWLAAKSGAAVRSLTLAQLQTYDVGRLNAASNYGKQFALQQPRDGERIPTLASLFALVQARGAAAATVRFNIETKIDPNKPDETAAPEPMVRALLAEIDKAKMADRVTIQSFDWRTLALVGQLAPQLPRAYLSTARTLKDSRWTAGLDAAGFASVPHLVQAAAGKSAGPVIWSPAYADLTPAVIKEAQKLGMKVLPWTVNQRADMLRLMDWGADGIITDYPDVLRDLMRERGLSMPPSGKASS
;
A
#
# COMPACT_ATOMS: atom_id res chain seq x y z
N MET A 1 50.31 58.79 36.41
CA MET A 1 48.99 58.66 35.78
C MET A 1 48.86 57.24 35.24
N LYS A 2 48.01 56.41 35.87
CA LYS A 2 47.66 55.05 35.43
C LYS A 2 46.19 55.09 35.00
N TYR A 3 45.88 54.70 33.77
CA TYR A 3 44.52 54.35 33.34
C TYR A 3 44.58 52.92 32.78
N PRO A 4 43.82 51.95 33.33
CA PRO A 4 43.66 50.65 32.70
C PRO A 4 42.53 50.72 31.68
N LEU A 5 42.76 50.15 30.49
CA LEU A 5 41.72 49.85 29.50
C LEU A 5 40.94 48.61 29.98
N LEU A 6 39.65 48.80 30.28
CA LEU A 6 38.68 47.73 30.47
C LEU A 6 38.23 47.22 29.10
N VAL A 7 38.51 45.96 28.79
CA VAL A 7 37.90 45.24 27.65
C VAL A 7 36.60 44.60 28.15
N ALA A 8 35.47 45.11 27.68
CA ALA A 8 34.16 44.50 27.92
C ALA A 8 33.99 43.30 26.99
N ALA A 9 33.91 42.09 27.55
CA ALA A 9 33.52 40.89 26.82
C ALA A 9 32.00 40.86 26.65
N LEU A 10 31.50 41.05 25.42
CA LEU A 10 30.11 40.76 25.08
C LEU A 10 29.91 39.24 25.00
N LEU A 11 29.27 38.67 26.01
CA LEU A 11 28.68 37.33 25.95
C LEU A 11 27.40 37.40 25.08
N ILE A 12 27.51 37.01 23.81
CA ILE A 12 26.34 36.75 22.97
C ILE A 12 25.82 35.37 23.37
N ALA A 13 24.83 35.35 24.27
CA ALA A 13 24.04 34.16 24.55
C ALA A 13 23.21 33.84 23.30
N GLY A 14 23.66 32.86 22.51
CA GLY A 14 22.91 32.35 21.37
C GLY A 14 21.67 31.60 21.85
N CYS A 15 20.52 32.27 21.83
CA CYS A 15 19.24 31.58 21.81
C CYS A 15 19.15 30.82 20.49
N ALA A 16 19.43 29.51 20.51
CA ALA A 16 19.09 28.63 19.40
C ALA A 16 17.56 28.65 19.26
N ALA A 17 17.06 29.40 18.29
CA ALA A 17 15.68 29.32 17.89
C ALA A 17 15.41 27.89 17.42
N ILE A 18 14.56 27.16 18.15
CA ILE A 18 14.01 25.89 17.71
C ILE A 18 13.14 26.23 16.50
N VAL A 19 13.70 26.07 15.30
CA VAL A 19 12.93 26.15 14.06
C VAL A 19 11.85 25.07 14.16
N PRO A 20 10.56 25.38 14.00
CA PRO A 20 9.54 24.34 13.92
C PRO A 20 9.87 23.50 12.70
N THR A 21 10.31 22.25 12.91
CA THR A 21 10.42 21.28 11.83
C THR A 21 9.04 21.18 11.19
N ALA A 22 8.95 21.46 9.88
CA ALA A 22 7.73 21.25 9.12
C ALA A 22 7.15 19.87 9.50
N LYS A 23 5.88 19.82 9.93
CA LYS A 23 5.26 18.57 10.39
C LYS A 23 5.52 17.49 9.34
N GLN A 24 6.31 16.47 9.70
CA GLN A 24 6.63 15.38 8.79
C GLN A 24 5.33 14.70 8.36
N HIS A 25 5.10 14.67 7.05
CA HIS A 25 3.98 13.93 6.47
C HIS A 25 4.35 12.45 6.44
N PHE A 26 3.73 11.64 7.29
CA PHE A 26 3.93 10.20 7.37
C PHE A 26 2.78 9.47 6.65
N ASP A 27 3.09 8.53 5.76
CA ASP A 27 2.08 7.84 4.96
C ASP A 27 1.50 6.62 5.70
N LEU A 28 0.32 6.80 6.30
CA LEU A 28 -0.49 5.74 6.90
C LEU A 28 -1.28 5.04 5.79
N GLN A 29 -0.86 3.83 5.41
CA GLN A 29 -1.56 3.03 4.42
C GLN A 29 -2.35 1.88 5.07
N ALA A 30 -3.66 1.86 4.79
CA ALA A 30 -4.55 0.79 5.25
C ALA A 30 -4.45 -0.41 4.30
N HIS A 31 -3.73 -1.45 4.71
CA HIS A 31 -3.52 -2.68 3.93
C HIS A 31 -4.86 -3.35 3.63
N ARG A 32 -5.20 -3.47 2.34
CA ARG A 32 -6.50 -3.96 1.85
C ARG A 32 -7.70 -3.26 2.48
N GLY A 33 -7.57 -1.97 2.80
CA GLY A 33 -8.58 -1.18 3.52
C GLY A 33 -8.60 -1.37 5.05
N GLY A 34 -7.56 -1.99 5.63
CA GLY A 34 -7.49 -2.27 7.06
C GLY A 34 -8.07 -3.65 7.39
N ARG A 35 -7.50 -4.69 6.77
CA ARG A 35 -7.91 -6.10 6.90
C ARG A 35 -8.06 -6.59 8.34
N GLY A 36 -7.35 -6.00 9.30
CA GLY A 36 -7.51 -6.34 10.72
C GLY A 36 -8.85 -5.90 11.32
N LEU A 37 -9.55 -4.96 10.67
CA LEU A 37 -10.74 -4.29 11.19
C LEU A 37 -12.02 -4.65 10.42
N ALA A 38 -11.92 -4.83 9.10
CA ALA A 38 -13.04 -5.12 8.20
C ALA A 38 -12.61 -6.11 7.09
N PRO A 39 -13.57 -6.75 6.37
CA PRO A 39 -13.25 -7.75 5.36
C PRO A 39 -12.40 -7.15 4.24
N GLU A 40 -11.24 -7.75 4.00
CA GLU A 40 -10.21 -7.19 3.14
C GLU A 40 -10.68 -6.88 1.71
N ASN A 41 -10.14 -5.82 1.11
CA ASN A 41 -10.38 -5.46 -0.28
C ASN A 41 -11.88 -5.27 -0.63
N THR A 42 -12.73 -4.99 0.35
CA THR A 42 -14.16 -4.70 0.18
C THR A 42 -14.47 -3.21 0.25
N LEU A 43 -15.62 -2.78 -0.28
CA LEU A 43 -16.04 -1.38 -0.18
C LEU A 43 -16.27 -0.97 1.28
N ALA A 44 -16.78 -1.86 2.13
CA ALA A 44 -16.88 -1.61 3.57
C ALA A 44 -15.52 -1.37 4.24
N ALA A 45 -14.48 -2.14 3.90
CA ALA A 45 -13.14 -1.91 4.46
C ALA A 45 -12.59 -0.55 4.04
N PHE A 46 -12.70 -0.20 2.75
CA PHE A 46 -12.26 1.11 2.26
C PHE A 46 -13.06 2.26 2.90
N SER A 47 -14.38 2.12 3.07
CA SER A 47 -15.19 3.11 3.78
C SER A 47 -14.73 3.27 5.24
N ASN A 48 -14.49 2.16 5.94
CA ASN A 48 -14.00 2.19 7.31
C ASN A 48 -12.63 2.89 7.42
N ALA A 49 -11.71 2.63 6.49
CA ALA A 49 -10.41 3.32 6.44
C ALA A 49 -10.54 4.84 6.18
N ILE A 50 -11.46 5.25 5.29
CA ILE A 50 -11.78 6.67 5.07
C ILE A 50 -12.34 7.29 6.36
N ASP A 51 -13.26 6.61 7.03
CA ASP A 51 -13.85 7.07 8.30
C ASP A 51 -12.79 7.22 9.40
N LEU A 52 -11.79 6.33 9.45
CA LEU A 52 -10.64 6.44 10.34
C LEU A 52 -9.74 7.63 9.99
N GLY A 53 -9.70 8.08 8.73
CA GLY A 53 -8.86 9.18 8.27
C GLY A 53 -7.45 8.74 7.90
N VAL A 54 -7.31 7.64 7.15
CA VAL A 54 -6.00 7.17 6.66
C VAL A 54 -5.46 8.05 5.54
N THR A 55 -4.14 8.01 5.32
CA THR A 55 -3.51 8.75 4.22
C THR A 55 -3.79 8.06 2.89
N THR A 56 -3.66 6.73 2.86
CA THR A 56 -3.71 5.94 1.63
C THR A 56 -4.51 4.66 1.83
N LEU A 57 -5.36 4.33 0.87
CA LEU A 57 -5.96 3.01 0.73
C LEU A 57 -4.99 2.14 -0.07
N GLU A 58 -4.50 1.09 0.55
CA GLU A 58 -3.70 0.07 -0.12
C GLU A 58 -4.65 -1.06 -0.55
N LEU A 59 -4.44 -1.57 -1.77
CA LEU A 59 -5.32 -2.57 -2.38
C LEU A 59 -4.60 -3.38 -3.46
N ASP A 60 -5.14 -4.55 -3.75
CA ASP A 60 -4.66 -5.45 -4.80
C ASP A 60 -5.66 -5.53 -5.96
N ILE A 61 -5.17 -5.62 -7.20
CA ILE A 61 -6.04 -5.79 -8.37
C ILE A 61 -5.70 -7.02 -9.21
N GLY A 62 -6.76 -7.62 -9.77
CA GLY A 62 -6.72 -8.66 -10.78
C GLY A 62 -7.57 -8.29 -12.01
N LEU A 63 -7.51 -9.13 -13.05
CA LEU A 63 -8.39 -9.04 -14.22
C LEU A 63 -9.28 -10.27 -14.32
N THR A 64 -10.57 -10.05 -14.51
CA THR A 64 -11.57 -11.09 -14.79
C THR A 64 -11.42 -11.62 -16.22
N ALA A 65 -12.13 -12.70 -16.57
CA ALA A 65 -12.16 -13.27 -17.94
C ALA A 65 -12.64 -12.26 -19.00
N ASP A 66 -13.58 -11.38 -18.62
CA ASP A 66 -14.11 -10.28 -19.43
C ASP A 66 -13.34 -8.96 -19.28
N ASN A 67 -12.09 -9.03 -18.77
CA ASN A 67 -11.13 -7.92 -18.66
C ASN A 67 -11.56 -6.75 -17.76
N VAL A 68 -12.39 -7.00 -16.74
CA VAL A 68 -12.73 -6.01 -15.71
C VAL A 68 -11.64 -5.99 -14.65
N VAL A 69 -11.21 -4.79 -14.24
CA VAL A 69 -10.30 -4.60 -13.11
C VAL A 69 -11.07 -4.78 -11.80
N VAL A 70 -10.78 -5.87 -11.10
CA VAL A 70 -11.37 -6.23 -9.80
C VAL A 70 -10.35 -6.15 -8.69
N ILE A 71 -10.81 -5.91 -7.47
CA ILE A 71 -9.97 -5.76 -6.29
C ILE A 71 -9.92 -7.10 -5.54
N SER A 72 -8.78 -7.79 -5.60
CA SER A 72 -8.57 -9.09 -4.96
C SER A 72 -7.09 -9.35 -4.76
N HIS A 73 -6.71 -9.85 -3.58
CA HIS A 73 -5.32 -10.19 -3.28
C HIS A 73 -4.87 -11.50 -3.92
N ASP A 74 -5.72 -12.51 -3.91
CA ASP A 74 -5.31 -13.82 -4.41
C ASP A 74 -5.65 -13.95 -5.90
N THR A 75 -4.81 -14.72 -6.60
CA THR A 75 -4.98 -15.05 -8.01
C THR A 75 -6.20 -15.95 -8.25
N ALA A 76 -6.71 -16.59 -7.20
CA ALA A 76 -7.90 -17.42 -7.18
C ALA A 76 -8.75 -17.12 -5.94
N LEU A 77 -10.04 -17.47 -5.98
CA LEU A 77 -10.95 -17.30 -4.85
C LEU A 77 -10.45 -18.05 -3.61
N ASN A 78 -10.24 -17.35 -2.51
CA ASN A 78 -9.69 -17.94 -1.31
C ASN A 78 -10.77 -18.59 -0.44
N PRO A 79 -10.69 -19.91 -0.15
CA PRO A 79 -11.65 -20.60 0.72
C PRO A 79 -11.72 -20.08 2.15
N ASP A 80 -10.68 -19.38 2.62
CA ASP A 80 -10.62 -18.86 3.98
C ASP A 80 -11.52 -17.64 4.18
N HIS A 81 -12.04 -17.04 3.12
CA HIS A 81 -12.89 -15.84 3.20
C HIS A 81 -13.90 -15.72 2.05
N THR A 82 -14.18 -16.81 1.32
CA THR A 82 -15.14 -16.79 0.21
C THR A 82 -16.24 -17.83 0.42
N ARG A 83 -17.49 -17.39 0.29
CA ARG A 83 -18.68 -18.25 0.30
C ARG A 83 -19.39 -18.21 -1.05
N ASP A 84 -20.00 -19.32 -1.43
CA ASP A 84 -20.86 -19.41 -2.61
C ASP A 84 -22.20 -18.68 -2.40
N ALA A 85 -23.05 -18.66 -3.44
CA ALA A 85 -24.37 -18.03 -3.41
C ALA A 85 -25.34 -18.66 -2.39
N ASN A 86 -25.07 -19.88 -1.92
CA ASN A 86 -25.85 -20.56 -0.89
C ASN A 86 -25.28 -20.30 0.53
N GLY A 87 -24.20 -19.53 0.64
CA GLY A 87 -23.53 -19.21 1.90
C GLY A 87 -22.56 -20.29 2.40
N ASN A 88 -22.24 -21.30 1.59
CA ASN A 88 -21.27 -22.33 1.95
C ASN A 88 -19.85 -21.83 1.68
N TRP A 89 -18.92 -22.15 2.59
CA TRP A 89 -17.49 -21.95 2.34
C TRP A 89 -17.05 -22.74 1.11
N LEU A 90 -16.19 -22.16 0.28
CA LEU A 90 -15.53 -22.92 -0.77
C LEU A 90 -14.71 -24.06 -0.16
N ALA A 91 -14.58 -25.17 -0.90
CA ALA A 91 -13.74 -26.27 -0.46
C ALA A 91 -12.25 -25.86 -0.52
N ALA A 92 -11.44 -26.45 0.35
CA ALA A 92 -10.01 -26.19 0.37
C ALA A 92 -9.39 -26.48 -1.01
N LYS A 93 -8.58 -25.55 -1.51
CA LYS A 93 -7.93 -25.63 -2.84
C LYS A 93 -8.89 -25.72 -4.04
N SER A 94 -10.17 -25.38 -3.88
CA SER A 94 -11.15 -25.40 -4.97
C SER A 94 -11.45 -24.02 -5.58
N GLY A 95 -10.74 -22.98 -5.16
CA GLY A 95 -10.93 -21.62 -5.66
C GLY A 95 -10.65 -21.53 -7.15
N ALA A 96 -11.63 -21.05 -7.92
CA ALA A 96 -11.41 -20.72 -9.32
C ALA A 96 -10.49 -19.50 -9.43
N ALA A 97 -9.63 -19.47 -10.46
CA ALA A 97 -8.81 -18.31 -10.77
C ALA A 97 -9.71 -17.10 -11.03
N VAL A 98 -9.34 -15.92 -10.53
CA VAL A 98 -10.05 -14.67 -10.83
C VAL A 98 -10.10 -14.45 -12.34
N ARG A 99 -9.00 -14.79 -13.04
CA ARG A 99 -8.87 -14.66 -14.50
C ARG A 99 -9.77 -15.61 -15.29
N SER A 100 -10.32 -16.66 -14.69
CA SER A 100 -11.22 -17.61 -15.37
C SER A 100 -12.71 -17.28 -15.18
N LEU A 101 -13.05 -16.29 -14.37
CA LEU A 101 -14.43 -15.89 -14.08
C LEU A 101 -14.76 -14.53 -14.68
N THR A 102 -15.96 -14.35 -15.22
CA THR A 102 -16.47 -13.03 -15.59
C THR A 102 -16.81 -12.22 -14.34
N LEU A 103 -16.95 -10.90 -14.47
CA LEU A 103 -17.42 -10.06 -13.35
C LEU A 103 -18.76 -10.58 -12.80
N ALA A 104 -19.70 -10.90 -13.68
CA ALA A 104 -21.02 -11.38 -13.28
C ALA A 104 -20.94 -12.66 -12.44
N GLN A 105 -20.03 -13.59 -12.78
CA GLN A 105 -19.79 -14.80 -11.99
C GLN A 105 -19.13 -14.47 -10.64
N LEU A 106 -18.13 -13.59 -10.62
CA LEU A 106 -17.46 -13.17 -9.38
C LEU A 106 -18.41 -12.49 -8.40
N GLN A 107 -19.37 -11.69 -8.89
CA GLN A 107 -20.36 -11.00 -8.06
C GLN A 107 -21.37 -11.95 -7.37
N THR A 108 -21.35 -13.25 -7.67
CA THR A 108 -22.17 -14.25 -6.97
C THR A 108 -21.56 -14.71 -5.64
N TYR A 109 -20.26 -14.49 -5.43
CA TYR A 109 -19.55 -14.93 -4.22
C TYR A 109 -19.56 -13.87 -3.14
N ASP A 110 -19.73 -14.30 -1.89
CA ASP A 110 -19.66 -13.43 -0.73
C ASP A 110 -18.26 -13.47 -0.10
N VAL A 111 -17.65 -12.30 0.08
CA VAL A 111 -16.32 -12.13 0.71
C VAL A 111 -16.39 -11.30 2.00
N GLY A 112 -17.59 -11.18 2.58
CA GLY A 112 -17.89 -10.31 3.70
C GLY A 112 -17.45 -10.82 5.07
N ARG A 113 -16.85 -12.01 5.16
CA ARG A 113 -16.31 -12.52 6.43
C ARG A 113 -15.30 -13.63 6.21
N LEU A 114 -14.49 -13.85 7.24
CA LEU A 114 -13.53 -14.95 7.30
C LEU A 114 -14.16 -16.24 7.82
N ASN A 115 -13.62 -17.36 7.35
CA ASN A 115 -13.90 -18.68 7.89
C ASN A 115 -13.19 -18.83 9.24
N ALA A 116 -13.93 -18.72 10.34
CA ALA A 116 -13.36 -18.80 11.69
C ALA A 116 -12.61 -20.12 11.99
N ALA A 117 -12.87 -21.18 11.22
CA ALA A 117 -12.16 -22.45 11.37
C ALA A 117 -10.76 -22.44 10.72
N SER A 118 -10.53 -21.58 9.71
CA SER A 118 -9.24 -21.49 9.02
C SER A 118 -8.17 -20.82 9.87
N ASN A 119 -6.90 -21.05 9.54
CA ASN A 119 -5.80 -20.36 10.22
C ASN A 119 -5.86 -18.85 9.97
N TYR A 120 -6.29 -18.45 8.77
CA TYR A 120 -6.47 -17.06 8.41
C TYR A 120 -7.58 -16.38 9.22
N GLY A 121 -8.73 -17.05 9.39
CA GLY A 121 -9.81 -16.56 10.24
C GLY A 121 -9.39 -16.42 11.70
N LYS A 122 -8.59 -17.35 12.22
CA LYS A 122 -8.03 -17.25 13.58
C LYS A 122 -7.06 -16.09 13.73
N GLN A 123 -6.24 -15.82 12.71
CA GLN A 123 -5.28 -14.71 12.72
C GLN A 123 -5.99 -13.35 12.83
N PHE A 124 -7.16 -13.19 12.22
CA PHE A 124 -7.93 -11.95 12.20
C PHE A 124 -9.28 -12.11 12.92
N ALA A 125 -9.29 -12.81 14.05
CA ALA A 125 -10.51 -13.14 14.80
C ALA A 125 -11.31 -11.92 15.29
N LEU A 126 -10.70 -10.73 15.36
CA LEU A 126 -11.34 -9.47 15.76
C LEU A 126 -11.92 -8.66 14.58
N GLN A 127 -11.70 -9.10 13.34
CA GLN A 127 -12.25 -8.45 12.16
C GLN A 127 -13.78 -8.43 12.23
N GLN A 128 -14.38 -7.27 11.95
CA GLN A 128 -15.84 -7.13 11.99
C GLN A 128 -16.45 -7.56 10.64
N PRO A 129 -17.35 -8.57 10.62
CA PRO A 129 -17.92 -9.08 9.37
C PRO A 129 -18.91 -8.09 8.75
N ARG A 130 -19.03 -8.13 7.42
CA ARG A 130 -19.96 -7.36 6.58
C ARG A 130 -20.55 -8.27 5.50
N ASP A 131 -21.45 -9.15 5.90
CA ASP A 131 -22.15 -10.04 4.96
C ASP A 131 -22.83 -9.26 3.85
N GLY A 132 -22.81 -9.82 2.65
CA GLY A 132 -23.29 -9.15 1.44
C GLY A 132 -22.19 -8.47 0.65
N GLU A 133 -20.99 -8.27 1.21
CA GLU A 133 -19.85 -7.76 0.45
C GLU A 133 -19.44 -8.73 -0.67
N ARG A 134 -19.03 -8.15 -1.79
CA ARG A 134 -18.59 -8.83 -3.01
C ARG A 134 -17.20 -8.35 -3.35
N ILE A 135 -16.49 -9.10 -4.19
CA ILE A 135 -15.22 -8.64 -4.79
C ILE A 135 -15.52 -7.39 -5.61
N PRO A 136 -15.07 -6.18 -5.22
CA PRO A 136 -15.46 -4.96 -5.90
C PRO A 136 -14.63 -4.75 -7.18
N THR A 137 -15.14 -3.91 -8.08
CA THR A 137 -14.33 -3.39 -9.19
C THR A 137 -13.52 -2.18 -8.74
N LEU A 138 -12.39 -1.91 -9.39
CA LEU A 138 -11.63 -0.67 -9.13
C LEU A 138 -12.50 0.57 -9.39
N ALA A 139 -13.32 0.53 -10.44
CA ALA A 139 -14.30 1.58 -10.75
C ALA A 139 -15.27 1.85 -9.58
N SER A 140 -15.75 0.80 -8.91
CA SER A 140 -16.67 0.95 -7.77
C SER A 140 -16.00 1.61 -6.56
N LEU A 141 -14.72 1.34 -6.30
CA LEU A 141 -13.96 2.04 -5.26
C LEU A 141 -13.76 3.52 -5.61
N PHE A 142 -13.40 3.84 -6.85
CA PHE A 142 -13.29 5.24 -7.27
C PHE A 142 -14.62 5.98 -7.17
N ALA A 143 -15.73 5.34 -7.56
CA ALA A 143 -17.07 5.90 -7.41
C ALA A 143 -17.43 6.13 -5.93
N LEU A 144 -17.12 5.18 -5.04
CA LEU A 144 -17.28 5.34 -3.58
C LEU A 144 -16.52 6.58 -3.09
N VAL A 145 -15.24 6.71 -3.42
CA VAL A 145 -14.41 7.84 -2.98
C VAL A 145 -14.93 9.17 -3.51
N GLN A 146 -15.37 9.23 -4.76
CA GLN A 146 -15.99 10.44 -5.34
C GLN A 146 -17.29 10.80 -4.62
N ALA A 147 -18.15 9.81 -4.34
CA ALA A 147 -19.41 10.02 -3.63
C ALA A 147 -19.22 10.50 -2.18
N ARG A 148 -18.11 10.11 -1.53
CA ARG A 148 -17.74 10.59 -0.18
C ARG A 148 -17.31 12.07 -0.17
N GLY A 149 -17.00 12.67 -1.32
CA GLY A 149 -16.69 14.09 -1.45
C GLY A 149 -15.60 14.57 -0.48
N ALA A 150 -15.89 15.63 0.29
CA ALA A 150 -14.96 16.23 1.23
C ALA A 150 -14.38 15.21 2.25
N ALA A 151 -15.16 14.21 2.66
CA ALA A 151 -14.74 13.19 3.61
C ALA A 151 -13.62 12.29 3.09
N ALA A 152 -13.46 12.20 1.76
CA ALA A 152 -12.42 11.41 1.11
C ALA A 152 -11.58 12.26 0.15
N ALA A 153 -11.58 13.59 0.27
CA ALA A 153 -10.94 14.47 -0.71
C ALA A 153 -9.42 14.26 -0.80
N THR A 154 -8.78 13.90 0.31
CA THR A 154 -7.31 13.79 0.41
C THR A 154 -6.80 12.36 0.37
N VAL A 155 -7.67 11.34 0.40
CA VAL A 155 -7.20 9.94 0.50
C VAL A 155 -6.43 9.55 -0.78
N ARG A 156 -5.34 8.82 -0.66
CA ARG A 156 -4.56 8.36 -1.81
C ARG A 156 -4.83 6.87 -2.06
N PHE A 157 -4.30 6.34 -3.15
CA PHE A 157 -4.37 4.92 -3.47
C PHE A 157 -2.96 4.37 -3.70
N ASN A 158 -2.69 3.19 -3.15
CA ASN A 158 -1.51 2.38 -3.50
C ASN A 158 -2.02 1.05 -4.07
N ILE A 159 -1.94 0.91 -5.40
CA ILE A 159 -2.63 -0.15 -6.14
C ILE A 159 -1.60 -1.20 -6.56
N GLU A 160 -1.70 -2.41 -6.01
CA GLU A 160 -0.87 -3.55 -6.39
C GLU A 160 -1.41 -4.24 -7.65
N THR A 161 -0.59 -4.34 -8.70
CA THR A 161 -0.91 -5.25 -9.82
C THR A 161 -0.59 -6.69 -9.42
N LYS A 162 -1.63 -7.50 -9.16
CA LYS A 162 -1.45 -8.87 -8.66
C LYS A 162 -1.13 -9.86 -9.78
N ILE A 163 0.14 -9.96 -10.11
CA ILE A 163 0.68 -10.94 -11.06
C ILE A 163 1.66 -11.85 -10.34
N ASP A 164 1.53 -13.16 -10.57
CA ASP A 164 2.50 -14.15 -10.13
C ASP A 164 3.15 -14.82 -11.34
N PRO A 165 4.45 -14.59 -11.63
CA PRO A 165 5.14 -15.25 -12.73
C PRO A 165 5.23 -16.78 -12.59
N ASN A 166 4.89 -17.35 -11.42
CA ASN A 166 4.79 -18.79 -11.23
C ASN A 166 3.41 -19.36 -11.52
N LYS A 167 2.41 -18.50 -11.74
CA LYS A 167 1.03 -18.87 -12.05
C LYS A 167 0.50 -18.08 -13.26
N PRO A 168 1.14 -18.20 -14.43
CA PRO A 168 0.78 -17.42 -15.61
C PRO A 168 -0.66 -17.67 -16.08
N ASP A 169 -1.24 -18.82 -15.78
CA ASP A 169 -2.62 -19.17 -16.17
C ASP A 169 -3.68 -18.61 -15.22
N GLU A 170 -3.30 -18.23 -13.99
CA GLU A 170 -4.24 -17.64 -13.01
C GLU A 170 -4.32 -16.11 -13.11
N THR A 171 -3.41 -15.47 -13.86
CA THR A 171 -3.28 -14.00 -13.93
C THR A 171 -3.24 -13.50 -15.36
N ALA A 172 -3.56 -12.22 -15.57
CA ALA A 172 -3.33 -11.61 -16.87
C ALA A 172 -1.84 -11.36 -17.09
N ALA A 173 -1.42 -11.31 -18.36
CA ALA A 173 -0.07 -10.85 -18.70
C ALA A 173 0.14 -9.38 -18.25
N PRO A 174 1.40 -8.96 -17.99
CA PRO A 174 1.70 -7.62 -17.48
C PRO A 174 1.12 -6.46 -18.29
N GLU A 175 1.19 -6.52 -19.63
CA GLU A 175 0.71 -5.41 -20.47
C GLU A 175 -0.82 -5.24 -20.45
N PRO A 176 -1.65 -6.27 -20.66
CA PRO A 176 -3.10 -6.16 -20.46
C PRO A 176 -3.49 -5.63 -19.08
N MET A 177 -2.83 -6.10 -18.00
CA MET A 177 -3.06 -5.62 -16.64
C MET A 177 -2.79 -4.11 -16.51
N VAL A 178 -1.61 -3.66 -16.93
CA VAL A 178 -1.22 -2.24 -16.82
C VAL A 178 -2.12 -1.36 -17.66
N ARG A 179 -2.45 -1.76 -18.90
CA ARG A 179 -3.33 -0.97 -19.77
C ARG A 179 -4.74 -0.82 -19.19
N ALA A 180 -5.32 -1.90 -18.65
CA ALA A 180 -6.63 -1.85 -18.02
C ALA A 180 -6.63 -0.97 -16.76
N LEU A 181 -5.61 -1.09 -15.91
CA LEU A 181 -5.43 -0.23 -14.74
C LEU A 181 -5.33 1.25 -15.12
N LEU A 182 -4.47 1.60 -16.08
CA LEU A 182 -4.29 2.99 -16.50
C LEU A 182 -5.58 3.57 -17.12
N ALA A 183 -6.34 2.76 -17.87
CA ALA A 183 -7.63 3.18 -18.42
C ALA A 183 -8.66 3.49 -17.32
N GLU A 184 -8.75 2.69 -16.26
CA GLU A 184 -9.65 2.96 -15.12
C GLU A 184 -9.21 4.20 -14.32
N ILE A 185 -7.91 4.39 -14.13
CA ILE A 185 -7.36 5.60 -13.47
C ILE A 185 -7.71 6.87 -14.25
N ASP A 186 -7.51 6.85 -15.57
CA ASP A 186 -7.79 7.98 -16.46
C ASP A 186 -9.29 8.30 -16.50
N LYS A 187 -10.13 7.28 -16.72
CA LYS A 187 -11.58 7.39 -16.72
C LYS A 187 -12.12 8.00 -15.41
N ALA A 188 -11.56 7.61 -14.27
CA ALA A 188 -11.95 8.14 -12.96
C ALA A 188 -11.30 9.48 -12.61
N LYS A 189 -10.33 9.96 -13.41
CA LYS A 189 -9.51 11.15 -13.17
C LYS A 189 -8.79 11.11 -11.81
N MET A 190 -8.21 9.95 -11.49
CA MET A 190 -7.58 9.70 -10.18
C MET A 190 -6.04 9.69 -10.21
N ALA A 191 -5.43 10.00 -11.36
CA ALA A 191 -3.97 9.91 -11.55
C ALA A 191 -3.14 10.58 -10.45
N ASP A 192 -3.51 11.79 -10.02
CA ASP A 192 -2.76 12.57 -9.01
C ASP A 192 -2.77 11.94 -7.59
N ARG A 193 -3.65 10.97 -7.37
CA ARG A 193 -3.87 10.30 -6.08
C ARG A 193 -3.35 8.87 -6.07
N VAL A 194 -2.86 8.36 -7.19
CA VAL A 194 -2.48 6.95 -7.35
C VAL A 194 -0.97 6.76 -7.28
N THR A 195 -0.54 5.74 -6.55
CA THR A 195 0.74 5.06 -6.67
C THR A 195 0.47 3.65 -7.19
N ILE A 196 1.29 3.17 -8.13
CA ILE A 196 1.22 1.78 -8.59
C ILE A 196 2.35 1.01 -7.92
N GLN A 197 2.00 -0.08 -7.24
CA GLN A 197 2.97 -1.00 -6.63
C GLN A 197 2.93 -2.38 -7.28
N SER A 198 4.03 -3.12 -7.19
CA SER A 198 4.05 -4.51 -7.67
C SER A 198 5.26 -5.29 -7.19
N PHE A 199 5.07 -6.59 -6.98
CA PHE A 199 6.16 -7.55 -6.89
C PHE A 199 6.70 -7.96 -8.25
N ASP A 200 5.86 -7.96 -9.29
CA ASP A 200 6.27 -8.24 -10.65
C ASP A 200 6.69 -6.94 -11.32
N TRP A 201 7.98 -6.62 -11.23
CA TRP A 201 8.53 -5.34 -11.68
C TRP A 201 8.41 -5.12 -13.19
N ARG A 202 8.00 -6.13 -13.98
CA ARG A 202 7.65 -5.93 -15.40
C ARG A 202 6.48 -4.96 -15.55
N THR A 203 5.52 -5.02 -14.62
CA THR A 203 4.39 -4.07 -14.59
C THR A 203 4.87 -2.64 -14.31
N LEU A 204 5.79 -2.44 -13.37
CA LEU A 204 6.35 -1.13 -13.04
C LEU A 204 7.24 -0.56 -14.16
N ALA A 205 7.93 -1.43 -14.91
CA ALA A 205 8.64 -1.03 -16.11
C ALA A 205 7.67 -0.53 -17.19
N LEU A 206 6.57 -1.23 -17.43
CA LEU A 206 5.51 -0.81 -18.37
C LEU A 206 4.84 0.50 -17.93
N VAL A 207 4.53 0.67 -16.65
CA VAL A 207 4.03 1.94 -16.11
C VAL A 207 5.03 3.07 -16.35
N GLY A 208 6.33 2.82 -16.14
CA GLY A 208 7.39 3.80 -16.42
C GLY A 208 7.47 4.23 -17.89
N GLN A 209 7.04 3.38 -18.83
CA GLN A 209 6.98 3.71 -20.26
C GLN A 209 5.68 4.43 -20.63
N LEU A 210 4.54 3.98 -20.10
CA LEU A 210 3.21 4.44 -20.52
C LEU A 210 2.69 5.63 -19.72
N ALA A 211 3.11 5.77 -18.46
CA ALA A 211 2.68 6.82 -17.53
C ALA A 211 3.84 7.22 -16.59
N PRO A 212 4.96 7.75 -17.12
CA PRO A 212 6.20 8.01 -16.38
C PRO A 212 6.04 9.00 -15.20
N GLN A 213 4.98 9.79 -15.19
CA GLN A 213 4.64 10.73 -14.11
C GLN A 213 4.04 10.05 -12.87
N LEU A 214 3.48 8.85 -13.01
CA LEU A 214 2.86 8.17 -11.88
C LEU A 214 3.93 7.65 -10.90
N PRO A 215 3.73 7.82 -9.59
CA PRO A 215 4.56 7.18 -8.58
C PRO A 215 4.56 5.66 -8.73
N ARG A 216 5.74 5.05 -8.56
CA ARG A 216 5.95 3.59 -8.65
C ARG A 216 6.59 3.05 -7.38
N ALA A 217 5.99 2.02 -6.79
CA ALA A 217 6.44 1.37 -5.57
C ALA A 217 6.90 -0.08 -5.82
N TYR A 218 8.18 -0.33 -5.60
CA TYR A 218 8.82 -1.61 -5.86
C TYR A 218 8.73 -2.51 -4.63
N LEU A 219 7.86 -3.53 -4.69
CA LEU A 219 7.72 -4.51 -3.62
C LEU A 219 8.87 -5.52 -3.65
N SER A 220 9.38 -5.90 -2.48
CA SER A 220 10.45 -6.89 -2.37
C SER A 220 10.40 -7.71 -1.09
N THR A 221 10.82 -8.96 -1.18
CA THR A 221 11.17 -9.82 -0.04
C THR A 221 12.46 -10.57 -0.36
N ALA A 222 13.13 -11.11 0.66
CA ALA A 222 14.23 -12.06 0.46
C ALA A 222 13.89 -13.23 -0.48
N ARG A 223 12.62 -13.65 -0.59
CA ARG A 223 12.17 -14.71 -1.51
C ARG A 223 12.13 -14.23 -2.95
N THR A 224 11.46 -13.10 -3.21
CA THR A 224 11.26 -12.60 -4.59
C THR A 224 12.57 -12.10 -5.19
N LEU A 225 13.49 -11.59 -4.39
CA LEU A 225 14.81 -11.14 -4.83
C LEU A 225 15.75 -12.27 -5.29
N LYS A 226 15.45 -13.54 -4.97
CA LYS A 226 16.22 -14.71 -5.42
C LYS A 226 15.83 -15.21 -6.81
N ASP A 227 14.77 -14.66 -7.39
CA ASP A 227 14.20 -15.12 -8.65
C ASP A 227 13.94 -13.92 -9.55
N SER A 228 14.79 -13.77 -10.58
CA SER A 228 14.80 -12.60 -11.44
C SER A 228 13.52 -12.43 -12.26
N ARG A 229 12.64 -13.44 -12.32
CA ARG A 229 11.31 -13.31 -12.93
C ARG A 229 10.47 -12.24 -12.23
N TRP A 230 10.66 -12.01 -10.93
CA TRP A 230 9.98 -10.96 -10.18
C TRP A 230 10.57 -9.57 -10.45
N THR A 231 11.88 -9.49 -10.69
CA THR A 231 12.62 -8.22 -10.84
C THR A 231 12.84 -7.83 -12.31
N ALA A 232 11.93 -8.25 -13.21
CA ALA A 232 12.01 -8.00 -14.65
C ALA A 232 13.35 -8.43 -15.29
N GLY A 233 13.95 -9.51 -14.79
CA GLY A 233 15.21 -10.07 -15.28
C GLY A 233 16.47 -9.54 -14.58
N LEU A 234 16.36 -8.57 -13.67
CA LEU A 234 17.50 -8.03 -12.94
C LEU A 234 17.92 -8.96 -11.80
N ASP A 235 19.12 -9.51 -11.84
CA ASP A 235 19.66 -10.32 -10.75
C ASP A 235 20.11 -9.43 -9.58
N ALA A 236 19.53 -9.64 -8.39
CA ALA A 236 19.87 -8.88 -7.19
C ALA A 236 21.35 -9.03 -6.78
N ALA A 237 22.00 -10.15 -7.11
CA ALA A 237 23.42 -10.37 -6.84
C ALA A 237 24.34 -9.42 -7.64
N GLY A 238 23.83 -8.82 -8.72
CA GLY A 238 24.56 -7.85 -9.53
C GLY A 238 24.61 -6.43 -8.96
N PHE A 239 23.99 -6.17 -7.80
CA PHE A 239 23.85 -4.84 -7.22
C PHE A 239 24.42 -4.78 -5.80
N ALA A 240 24.94 -3.61 -5.42
CA ALA A 240 25.52 -3.39 -4.09
C ALA A 240 24.50 -3.55 -2.96
N SER A 241 23.23 -3.23 -3.22
CA SER A 241 22.12 -3.34 -2.28
C SER A 241 20.78 -3.35 -3.01
N VAL A 242 19.71 -3.75 -2.32
CA VAL A 242 18.34 -3.70 -2.87
C VAL A 242 17.93 -2.28 -3.29
N PRO A 243 18.24 -1.21 -2.53
CA PRO A 243 18.05 0.16 -3.01
C PRO A 243 18.69 0.47 -4.37
N HIS A 244 19.92 0.02 -4.64
CA HIS A 244 20.57 0.21 -5.95
C HIS A 244 19.88 -0.60 -7.05
N LEU A 245 19.44 -1.82 -6.75
CA LEU A 245 18.63 -2.62 -7.67
C LEU A 245 17.31 -1.90 -8.03
N VAL A 246 16.61 -1.32 -7.05
CA VAL A 246 15.38 -0.54 -7.28
C VAL A 246 15.67 0.70 -8.11
N GLN A 247 16.75 1.43 -7.83
CA GLN A 247 17.15 2.59 -8.63
C GLN A 247 17.41 2.20 -10.09
N ALA A 248 18.10 1.08 -10.34
CA ALA A 248 18.34 0.58 -11.68
C ALA A 248 17.04 0.16 -12.39
N ALA A 249 16.13 -0.52 -11.69
CA ALA A 249 14.83 -0.93 -12.22
C ALA A 249 13.91 0.27 -12.53
N ALA A 250 14.00 1.34 -11.73
CA ALA A 250 13.22 2.56 -11.93
C ALA A 250 13.71 3.40 -13.11
N GLY A 251 15.02 3.35 -13.39
CA GLY A 251 15.66 4.16 -14.41
C GLY A 251 15.46 5.66 -14.18
N LYS A 252 15.45 6.44 -15.27
CA LYS A 252 15.07 7.86 -15.19
C LYS A 252 13.55 7.96 -14.97
N SER A 253 13.13 8.31 -13.77
CA SER A 253 11.72 8.44 -13.38
C SER A 253 11.31 9.91 -13.29
N ALA A 254 10.18 10.29 -13.92
CA ALA A 254 9.58 11.61 -13.73
C ALA A 254 8.70 11.66 -12.46
N GLY A 255 8.06 10.54 -12.12
CA GLY A 255 7.32 10.36 -10.88
C GLY A 255 8.20 9.87 -9.71
N PRO A 256 7.73 10.02 -8.46
CA PRO A 256 8.39 9.49 -7.26
C PRO A 256 8.64 7.98 -7.35
N VAL A 257 9.80 7.55 -6.85
CA VAL A 257 10.15 6.14 -6.69
C VAL A 257 10.07 5.77 -5.21
N ILE A 258 9.39 4.67 -4.93
CA ILE A 258 9.21 4.13 -3.59
C ILE A 258 9.80 2.73 -3.55
N TRP A 259 10.54 2.41 -2.50
CA TRP A 259 10.87 1.04 -2.17
C TRP A 259 9.96 0.55 -1.04
N SER A 260 9.29 -0.58 -1.26
CA SER A 260 8.28 -1.15 -0.36
C SER A 260 8.69 -2.58 0.07
N PRO A 261 9.66 -2.74 0.99
CA PRO A 261 10.13 -4.05 1.41
C PRO A 261 9.29 -4.68 2.52
N ALA A 262 9.38 -6.01 2.66
CA ALA A 262 8.99 -6.66 3.91
C ALA A 262 9.76 -6.03 5.07
N TYR A 263 9.06 -5.63 6.13
CA TYR A 263 9.65 -4.85 7.22
C TYR A 263 10.79 -5.57 7.97
N ALA A 264 10.81 -6.90 7.93
CA ALA A 264 11.85 -7.73 8.53
C ALA A 264 13.20 -7.61 7.80
N ASP A 265 13.20 -7.16 6.54
CA ASP A 265 14.40 -7.00 5.71
C ASP A 265 15.08 -5.63 5.94
N LEU A 266 14.52 -4.79 6.82
CA LEU A 266 15.00 -3.42 7.05
C LEU A 266 16.00 -3.28 8.20
N THR A 267 16.89 -2.30 8.05
CA THR A 267 17.75 -1.73 9.08
C THR A 267 17.74 -0.19 8.95
N PRO A 268 18.14 0.58 9.98
CA PRO A 268 18.26 2.04 9.84
C PRO A 268 19.20 2.44 8.69
N ALA A 269 20.29 1.69 8.50
CA ALA A 269 21.29 1.98 7.47
C ALA A 269 20.73 1.86 6.06
N VAL A 270 19.99 0.78 5.75
CA VAL A 270 19.44 0.57 4.40
C VAL A 270 18.28 1.53 4.10
N ILE A 271 17.51 1.97 5.11
CA ILE A 271 16.52 3.03 4.94
C ILE A 271 17.21 4.34 4.52
N LYS A 272 18.28 4.72 5.22
CA LYS A 272 19.03 5.95 4.89
C LYS A 272 19.74 5.86 3.54
N GLU A 273 20.21 4.69 3.15
CA GLU A 273 20.75 4.45 1.81
C GLU A 273 19.69 4.69 0.73
N ALA A 274 18.50 4.09 0.86
CA ALA A 274 17.41 4.30 -0.10
C ALA A 274 16.98 5.77 -0.21
N GLN A 275 16.89 6.46 0.93
CA GLN A 275 16.57 7.89 0.98
C GLN A 275 17.64 8.76 0.31
N LYS A 276 18.93 8.41 0.46
CA LYS A 276 20.03 9.09 -0.26
C LYS A 276 19.96 8.89 -1.78
N LEU A 277 19.40 7.78 -2.23
CA LEU A 277 19.13 7.51 -3.66
C LEU A 277 17.84 8.19 -4.15
N GLY A 278 17.18 9.01 -3.32
CA GLY A 278 15.99 9.79 -3.67
C GLY A 278 14.67 9.03 -3.55
N MET A 279 14.67 7.84 -2.94
CA MET A 279 13.47 7.02 -2.77
C MET A 279 12.80 7.27 -1.42
N LYS A 280 11.48 7.10 -1.38
CA LYS A 280 10.77 6.89 -0.10
C LYS A 280 10.79 5.41 0.28
N VAL A 281 10.71 5.10 1.57
CA VAL A 281 10.68 3.73 2.09
C VAL A 281 9.39 3.47 2.87
N LEU A 282 8.56 2.56 2.37
CA LEU A 282 7.25 2.23 2.93
C LEU A 282 7.14 0.72 3.19
N PRO A 283 7.57 0.22 4.37
CA PRO A 283 7.50 -1.21 4.68
C PRO A 283 6.08 -1.74 4.88
N TRP A 284 5.94 -3.05 4.64
CA TRP A 284 4.71 -3.82 4.85
C TRP A 284 5.00 -5.21 5.45
N THR A 285 4.01 -5.94 5.97
CA THR A 285 2.81 -5.41 6.62
C THR A 285 3.11 -5.34 8.11
N VAL A 286 3.10 -4.14 8.70
CA VAL A 286 3.56 -3.93 10.07
C VAL A 286 2.36 -3.84 11.01
N ASN A 287 2.16 -4.84 11.84
CA ASN A 287 0.96 -4.93 12.68
C ASN A 287 1.25 -4.75 14.18
N GLN A 288 2.48 -4.99 14.61
CA GLN A 288 2.85 -4.82 16.00
C GLN A 288 3.23 -3.38 16.28
N ARG A 289 2.63 -2.79 17.32
CA ARG A 289 2.89 -1.42 17.76
C ARG A 289 4.39 -1.15 17.99
N ALA A 290 5.11 -2.12 18.55
CA ALA A 290 6.56 -2.01 18.77
C ALA A 290 7.35 -1.89 17.46
N ASP A 291 6.98 -2.66 16.43
CA ASP A 291 7.61 -2.60 15.12
C ASP A 291 7.26 -1.30 14.38
N MET A 292 6.03 -0.82 14.51
CA MET A 292 5.63 0.49 13.97
C MET A 292 6.49 1.60 14.56
N LEU A 293 6.60 1.67 15.90
CA LEU A 293 7.44 2.66 16.59
C LEU A 293 8.90 2.57 16.12
N ARG A 294 9.46 1.36 16.08
CA ARG A 294 10.84 1.12 15.63
C ARG A 294 11.09 1.62 14.21
N LEU A 295 10.19 1.34 13.27
CA LEU A 295 10.34 1.78 11.87
C LEU A 295 10.16 3.29 11.72
N MET A 296 9.26 3.90 12.50
CA MET A 296 9.14 5.36 12.59
C MET A 296 10.44 5.99 13.11
N ASP A 297 11.06 5.40 14.14
CA ASP A 297 12.33 5.88 14.71
C ASP A 297 13.50 5.73 13.75
N TRP A 298 13.50 4.67 12.93
CA TRP A 298 14.49 4.48 11.87
C TRP A 298 14.29 5.43 10.68
N GLY A 299 13.15 6.13 10.65
CA GLY A 299 12.83 7.16 9.68
C GLY A 299 12.21 6.63 8.39
N ALA A 300 11.42 5.55 8.45
CA ALA A 300 10.55 5.17 7.34
C ALA A 300 9.60 6.34 6.97
N ASP A 301 9.21 6.42 5.69
CA ASP A 301 8.36 7.51 5.17
C ASP A 301 6.85 7.24 5.36
N GLY A 302 6.51 5.99 5.65
CA GLY A 302 5.15 5.50 5.86
C GLY A 302 5.16 4.03 6.26
N ILE A 303 3.99 3.48 6.56
CA ILE A 303 3.81 2.07 6.91
C ILE A 303 2.50 1.57 6.29
N ILE A 304 2.56 0.36 5.73
CA ILE A 304 1.39 -0.42 5.32
C ILE A 304 1.03 -1.39 6.46
N THR A 305 -0.21 -1.32 6.94
CA THR A 305 -0.66 -2.09 8.12
C THR A 305 -2.09 -2.61 7.99
N ASP A 306 -2.36 -3.79 8.58
CA ASP A 306 -3.71 -4.32 8.74
C ASP A 306 -4.51 -3.55 9.80
N TYR A 307 -3.83 -2.85 10.71
CA TYR A 307 -4.40 -2.14 11.87
C TYR A 307 -4.12 -0.63 11.79
N PRO A 308 -4.76 0.08 10.83
CA PRO A 308 -4.50 1.50 10.61
C PRO A 308 -4.94 2.40 11.77
N ASP A 309 -5.85 1.94 12.61
CA ASP A 309 -6.25 2.58 13.87
C ASP A 309 -5.07 2.67 14.86
N VAL A 310 -4.31 1.58 15.02
CA VAL A 310 -3.13 1.55 15.91
C VAL A 310 -2.06 2.51 15.43
N LEU A 311 -1.76 2.52 14.13
CA LEU A 311 -0.76 3.43 13.56
C LEU A 311 -1.24 4.89 13.61
N ARG A 312 -2.54 5.15 13.42
CA ARG A 312 -3.10 6.48 13.57
C ARG A 312 -2.95 7.01 15.00
N ASP A 313 -3.19 6.17 16.01
CA ASP A 313 -3.00 6.55 17.41
C ASP A 313 -1.52 6.87 17.70
N LEU A 314 -0.59 6.06 17.18
CA LEU A 314 0.85 6.36 17.25
C LEU A 314 1.23 7.69 16.60
N MET A 315 0.67 8.00 15.43
CA MET A 315 0.88 9.28 14.76
C MET A 315 0.38 10.46 15.62
N ARG A 316 -0.77 10.30 16.27
CA ARG A 316 -1.33 11.30 17.20
C ARG A 316 -0.41 11.51 18.40
N GLU A 317 0.06 10.45 19.03
CA GLU A 317 0.98 10.49 20.17
C GLU A 317 2.30 11.20 19.82
N ARG A 318 2.77 11.06 18.58
CA ARG A 318 3.97 11.72 18.07
C ARG A 318 3.74 13.13 17.50
N GLY A 319 2.51 13.64 17.57
CA GLY A 319 2.16 14.98 17.07
C GLY A 319 2.30 15.13 15.54
N LEU A 320 2.28 14.02 14.80
CA LEU A 320 2.35 14.02 13.33
C LEU A 320 1.06 14.58 12.72
N SER A 321 1.16 15.11 11.50
CA SER A 321 -0.03 15.49 10.75
C SER A 321 -0.84 14.23 10.39
N MET A 322 -2.15 14.32 10.55
CA MET A 322 -3.07 13.24 10.23
C MET A 322 -4.16 13.78 9.30
N PRO A 323 -4.58 13.00 8.29
CA PRO A 323 -5.78 13.34 7.54
C PRO A 323 -6.99 13.43 8.50
N PRO A 324 -7.94 14.34 8.22
CA PRO A 324 -9.18 14.41 9.01
C PRO A 324 -9.94 13.09 8.93
N SER A 325 -10.70 12.75 9.97
CA SER A 325 -11.59 11.59 9.89
C SER A 325 -12.68 11.84 8.87
N GLY A 326 -13.00 10.84 8.04
CA GLY A 326 -14.09 10.93 7.06
C GLY A 326 -15.49 10.79 7.65
N LYS A 327 -15.63 10.59 8.97
CA LYS A 327 -16.95 10.52 9.64
C LYS A 327 -17.71 11.83 9.43
N ALA A 328 -18.98 11.73 9.01
CA ALA A 328 -19.86 12.89 9.02
C ALA A 328 -19.92 13.45 10.44
N SER A 329 -19.79 14.77 10.59
CA SER A 329 -20.09 15.44 11.84
C SER A 329 -21.57 15.18 12.16
N SER A 330 -21.82 14.36 13.17
CA SER A 330 -23.14 14.10 13.75
C SER A 330 -23.71 15.37 14.37
#